data_AF-A0A060CG61-F1
#
_entry.id   AF-A0A060CG61-F1
#
_cell.length_a   1.000
_cell.length_b   1.000
_cell.length_c   1.000
_cell.angle_alpha   90.00
_cell.angle_beta   90.00
_cell.angle_gamma   90.00
#
_symmetry.space_group_name_H-M   'P 1'
#
loop_
_entity.id
_entity.type
_entity.pdbx_description
1 polymer ?
#
loop_
_entity_poly.entity_id
_entity_poly.type
_entity_poly.pdbx_seq_one_letter_code
_entity_poly.pdbx_strand_id
1 'polypeptide(L)'
;MEKFVDIWLFLDADEFIYIQDEKKNLLELLEEYFSDEHIGGFAINWQIFGSSNLEEKPQGLLTDNFVYRSEKDFIKNRHVKSIVSPAKTAGFMNDPHG
;
A
#
# COMPACT_ATOMS: atom_id res chain seq x y z
N MET A 1 -6.40 -29.71 4.57
CA MET A 1 -5.10 -29.04 4.34
C MET A 1 -5.43 -27.57 4.20
N GLU A 2 -5.01 -26.73 5.14
CA GLU A 2 -5.22 -25.28 5.04
C GLU A 2 -4.55 -24.78 3.75
N LYS A 3 -5.33 -24.15 2.88
CA LYS A 3 -4.78 -23.46 1.71
C LYS A 3 -4.11 -22.19 2.22
N PHE A 4 -2.79 -22.18 2.25
CA PHE A 4 -2.04 -20.94 2.39
C PHE A 4 -2.22 -20.13 1.11
N VAL A 5 -2.75 -18.92 1.24
CA VAL A 5 -2.73 -17.94 0.16
C VAL A 5 -1.37 -17.28 0.16
N ASP A 6 -0.55 -17.56 -0.86
CA ASP A 6 0.74 -16.90 -1.04
C ASP A 6 0.52 -15.54 -1.73
N ILE A 7 0.69 -14.45 -0.98
CA ILE A 7 0.53 -13.07 -1.45
C ILE A 7 1.74 -12.24 -1.09
N TRP A 8 2.18 -11.40 -2.02
CA TRP A 8 3.36 -10.56 -1.88
C TRP A 8 2.99 -9.09 -1.95
N LEU A 9 3.62 -8.29 -1.09
CA LEU A 9 3.54 -6.84 -1.09
C LEU A 9 4.96 -6.27 -1.10
N PHE A 10 5.17 -5.27 -1.94
CA PHE A 10 6.37 -4.45 -1.92
C PHE A 10 5.98 -3.07 -1.39
N LEU A 11 6.63 -2.67 -0.30
CA LEU A 11 6.36 -1.43 0.41
C LEU A 11 7.69 -0.78 0.79
N ASP A 12 7.79 0.53 0.63
CA ASP A 12 8.99 1.26 1.03
C ASP A 12 9.04 1.40 2.56
N ALA A 13 10.23 1.57 3.13
CA ALA A 13 10.42 1.53 4.58
C ALA A 13 9.71 2.68 5.34
N ASP A 14 9.36 3.75 4.63
CA ASP A 14 8.64 4.93 5.11
C ASP A 14 7.15 4.94 4.71
N GLU A 15 6.65 3.86 4.12
CA GLU A 15 5.25 3.72 3.73
C GLU A 15 4.49 2.82 4.70
N PHE A 16 3.23 3.17 4.94
CA PHE A 16 2.37 2.50 5.92
C PHE A 16 1.00 2.21 5.32
N ILE A 17 0.42 1.06 5.68
CA ILE A 17 -0.95 0.72 5.32
C ILE A 17 -1.88 1.17 6.44
N TYR A 18 -2.92 1.91 6.06
CA TYR A 18 -3.99 2.32 6.95
C TYR A 18 -5.31 1.68 6.52
N ILE A 19 -5.96 0.96 7.43
CA ILE A 19 -7.29 0.40 7.22
C ILE A 19 -8.30 1.29 7.94
N GLN A 20 -9.29 1.79 7.19
CA GLN A 20 -10.35 2.63 7.74
C GLN A 20 -11.44 1.81 8.45
N ASP A 21 -11.58 0.53 8.12
CA ASP A 21 -12.54 -0.36 8.78
C ASP A 21 -12.02 -0.78 10.16
N GLU A 22 -12.71 -0.39 11.23
CA GLU A 22 -12.35 -0.75 12.60
C GLU A 22 -12.67 -2.22 12.94
N LYS A 23 -13.42 -2.92 12.10
CA LYS A 23 -13.87 -4.30 12.37
C LYS A 23 -12.99 -5.38 11.77
N LYS A 24 -12.14 -5.04 10.80
CA LYS A 24 -11.27 -5.98 10.11
C LYS A 24 -9.85 -5.46 10.05
N ASN A 25 -8.89 -6.33 10.32
CA ASN A 25 -7.49 -6.02 10.05
C ASN A 25 -7.13 -6.33 8.58
N LEU A 26 -5.93 -5.91 8.16
CA LEU A 26 -5.46 -6.11 6.78
C LEU A 26 -5.45 -7.59 6.38
N LEU A 27 -5.01 -8.51 7.26
CA LEU A 27 -4.91 -9.93 6.93
C LEU A 27 -6.29 -10.55 6.69
N GLU A 28 -7.26 -10.27 7.57
CA GLU A 28 -8.64 -10.74 7.43
C GLU A 28 -9.27 -10.25 6.11
N LEU A 29 -9.02 -8.99 5.76
CA LEU A 29 -9.48 -8.41 4.49
C LEU A 29 -8.87 -9.15 3.29
N LEU A 30 -7.56 -9.43 3.33
CA LEU A 30 -6.86 -10.09 2.23
C LEU A 30 -7.24 -11.56 2.11
N GLU A 31 -7.38 -12.28 3.22
CA GLU A 31 -7.83 -13.68 3.22
C GLU A 31 -9.21 -13.82 2.58
N GLU A 32 -10.15 -12.95 2.95
CA GLU A 32 -11.49 -12.92 2.33
C GLU A 32 -11.40 -12.58 0.83
N TYR A 33 -10.63 -11.57 0.47
CA TYR A 33 -10.55 -11.10 -0.91
C TYR A 33 -9.86 -12.11 -1.83
N PHE A 34 -8.76 -12.73 -1.40
CA PHE A 34 -8.05 -13.74 -2.18
C PHE A 34 -8.63 -15.15 -2.06
N SER A 35 -9.72 -15.34 -1.30
CA SER A 35 -10.48 -16.60 -1.30
C SER A 35 -11.12 -16.90 -2.66
N ASP A 36 -11.36 -15.87 -3.48
CA ASP A 36 -11.73 -16.03 -4.89
C ASP A 36 -10.48 -16.38 -5.73
N GLU A 37 -10.48 -17.57 -6.31
CA GLU A 37 -9.38 -18.06 -7.14
C GLU A 37 -9.18 -17.27 -8.44
N HIS A 38 -10.13 -16.41 -8.83
CA HIS A 38 -9.99 -15.53 -10.00
C HIS A 38 -9.25 -14.22 -9.70
N ILE A 39 -9.04 -13.88 -8.42
CA ILE A 39 -8.35 -12.65 -8.03
C ILE A 39 -6.83 -12.87 -8.10
N GLY A 40 -6.14 -12.02 -8.86
CA GLY A 40 -4.68 -12.02 -9.03
C GLY A 40 -3.95 -10.94 -8.22
N GLY A 41 -4.66 -9.91 -7.75
CA GLY A 41 -4.08 -8.82 -6.97
C GLY A 41 -5.10 -7.87 -6.37
N PHE A 42 -4.61 -7.03 -5.46
CA PHE A 42 -5.35 -6.00 -4.73
C PHE A 42 -4.55 -4.69 -4.80
N ALA A 43 -5.18 -3.63 -5.30
CA ALA A 43 -4.56 -2.32 -5.42
C ALA A 43 -4.93 -1.43 -4.23
N ILE A 44 -3.93 -0.80 -3.63
CA ILE A 44 -4.07 0.16 -2.53
C ILE A 44 -3.77 1.55 -3.09
N ASN A 45 -4.72 2.48 -2.92
CA ASN A 45 -4.51 3.87 -3.26
C ASN A 45 -3.30 4.42 -2.49
N TRP A 46 -2.37 5.06 -3.21
CA TRP A 46 -1.22 5.70 -2.59
C TRP A 46 -1.53 7.16 -2.26
N GLN A 47 -1.47 7.51 -0.97
CA GLN A 47 -1.57 8.90 -0.53
C GLN A 47 -0.19 9.39 -0.10
N ILE A 48 0.31 10.43 -0.76
CA ILE A 48 1.66 10.92 -0.50
C ILE A 48 1.67 11.89 0.67
N PHE A 49 2.50 11.58 1.66
CA PHE A 49 2.87 12.46 2.76
C PHE A 49 4.23 13.06 2.48
N GLY A 50 4.30 14.38 2.38
CA GLY A 50 5.53 15.10 2.09
C GLY A 50 6.26 15.52 3.37
N SER A 51 7.12 16.54 3.27
CA SER A 51 7.87 17.08 4.40
C SER A 51 7.01 17.76 5.48
N SER A 52 5.69 17.86 5.28
CA SER A 52 4.78 18.54 6.21
C SER A 52 5.19 19.99 6.53
N ASN A 53 5.70 20.69 5.52
CA ASN A 53 6.22 22.05 5.59
C ASN A 53 7.47 22.23 6.47
N LEU A 54 8.11 21.12 6.87
CA LEU A 54 9.39 21.16 7.59
C LEU A 54 10.53 21.37 6.59
N GLU A 55 11.39 22.33 6.89
CA GLU A 55 12.60 22.64 6.11
C GLU A 55 13.78 21.77 6.54
N GLU A 56 13.86 21.46 7.84
CA GLU A 56 14.90 20.61 8.42
C GLU A 56 14.33 19.26 8.85
N LYS A 57 15.20 18.24 8.89
CA LYS A 57 14.82 16.91 9.36
C LYS A 57 14.51 16.96 10.87
N PRO A 58 13.26 16.70 11.28
CA PRO A 58 12.90 16.70 12.69
C PRO A 58 13.48 15.46 13.41
N GLN A 59 13.57 15.55 14.73
CA GLN A 59 13.83 14.38 15.58
C GLN A 59 12.53 13.58 15.80
N GLY A 60 12.61 12.27 16.02
CA GLY A 60 11.45 11.42 16.33
C GLY A 60 10.98 10.54 15.17
N LEU A 61 9.77 10.01 15.28
CA LEU A 61 9.20 9.06 14.32
C LEU A 61 8.67 9.76 13.06
N LEU A 62 8.61 9.02 11.95
CA LEU A 62 8.05 9.52 10.69
C LEU A 62 6.57 9.87 10.85
N THR A 63 5.81 8.99 11.50
CA THR A 63 4.36 9.12 11.71
C THR A 63 3.97 10.29 12.59
N ASP A 64 4.90 10.76 13.44
CA ASP A 64 4.66 11.90 14.33
C ASP A 64 4.98 13.24 13.63
N ASN A 65 5.90 13.21 12.68
CA ASN A 65 6.47 14.41 12.07
C ASN A 65 5.88 14.74 10.70
N PHE A 66 5.60 13.72 9.88
CA PHE A 66 5.17 13.87 8.49
C PHE A 66 3.67 13.60 8.32
N VAL A 67 2.85 14.50 8.88
CA VAL A 67 1.39 14.31 9.04
C VAL A 67 0.51 14.96 7.96
N TYR A 68 1.08 15.81 7.10
CA TYR A 68 0.32 16.44 6.02
C TYR A 68 0.51 15.69 4.69
N ARG A 69 -0.61 15.18 4.18
CA ARG A 69 -0.69 14.60 2.83
C ARG A 69 -0.90 15.66 1.76
N SER A 70 -0.51 15.31 0.54
CA SER A 70 -0.76 16.09 -0.67
C SER A 70 -2.26 16.30 -0.94
N GLU A 71 -2.57 17.31 -1.76
CA GLU A 71 -3.92 17.56 -2.25
C GLU A 71 -4.49 16.36 -3.02
N LYS A 72 -5.82 16.21 -3.04
CA LYS A 72 -6.48 15.02 -3.60
C LYS A 72 -6.18 14.80 -5.08
N ASP A 73 -5.97 15.87 -5.83
CA ASP A 73 -5.69 15.89 -7.26
C ASP A 73 -4.20 15.85 -7.60
N PHE A 74 -3.31 15.74 -6.60
CA PHE A 74 -1.88 15.56 -6.82
C PHE A 74 -1.63 14.34 -7.70
N ILE A 75 -0.94 14.54 -8.83
CA ILE A 75 -0.85 13.55 -9.91
C ILE A 75 -0.33 12.18 -9.45
N LYS A 76 0.62 12.17 -8.51
CA LYS A 76 1.23 10.93 -8.01
C LYS A 76 0.28 10.12 -7.11
N ASN A 77 -0.79 10.72 -6.57
CA ASN A 77 -1.84 9.98 -5.85
C ASN A 77 -2.66 9.06 -6.77
N ARG A 78 -2.47 9.14 -8.10
CA ARG A 78 -3.06 8.19 -9.06
C ARG A 78 -2.33 6.85 -9.12
N HIS A 79 -1.13 6.75 -8.56
CA HIS A 79 -0.43 5.48 -8.47
C HIS A 79 -0.98 4.67 -7.29
N VAL A 80 -0.69 3.37 -7.34
CA VAL A 80 -1.14 2.40 -6.35
C VAL A 80 0.03 1.55 -5.90
N LYS A 81 -0.05 1.03 -4.67
CA LYS A 81 0.76 -0.11 -4.25
C LYS A 81 -0.07 -1.37 -4.46
N SER A 82 0.57 -2.45 -4.90
CA SER A 82 -0.12 -3.68 -5.26
C SER A 82 0.27 -4.81 -4.32
N ILE A 83 -0.73 -5.51 -3.80
CA ILE A 83 -0.58 -6.83 -3.20
C ILE A 83 -0.94 -7.84 -4.28
N VAL A 84 -0.10 -8.82 -4.55
CA VAL A 84 -0.27 -9.73 -5.68
C VAL A 84 -0.18 -11.19 -5.25
N SER A 85 -0.92 -12.05 -5.93
CA SER A 85 -0.67 -13.49 -5.94
C SER A 85 0.41 -13.78 -6.99
N PRO A 86 1.64 -14.18 -6.62
CA PRO A 86 2.74 -14.34 -7.57
C PRO A 86 2.41 -15.34 -8.69
N ALA A 87 1.70 -16.43 -8.35
CA ALA A 87 1.27 -17.45 -9.32
C ALA A 87 0.32 -16.94 -10.42
N LYS A 88 -0.31 -15.77 -10.21
CA LYS A 88 -1.26 -15.14 -11.12
C LYS A 88 -0.72 -13.82 -11.69
N THR A 89 0.54 -13.51 -11.43
CA THR A 89 1.19 -12.27 -11.87
C THR A 89 1.94 -12.53 -13.18
N ALA A 90 1.52 -11.89 -14.27
CA ALA A 90 2.15 -12.09 -15.59
C ALA A 90 3.54 -11.44 -15.72
N GLY A 91 3.83 -10.43 -14.91
CA GLY A 91 5.09 -9.70 -14.92
C GLY A 91 5.02 -8.40 -14.12
N PHE A 92 6.08 -7.59 -14.19
CA PHE A 92 6.18 -6.28 -13.57
C PHE A 92 6.70 -5.25 -14.58
N MET A 93 6.46 -3.97 -14.30
CA MET A 93 7.03 -2.87 -15.09
C MET A 93 8.39 -2.47 -14.54
N ASN A 94 9.33 -2.13 -15.42
CA ASN A 94 10.70 -1.75 -15.01
C ASN A 94 10.79 -0.32 -14.44
N ASP A 95 9.70 0.46 -14.52
CA ASP A 95 9.61 1.80 -13.96
C ASP A 95 8.37 1.90 -13.04
N PRO A 96 8.56 2.05 -11.72
CA PRO A 96 7.47 2.21 -10.76
C PRO A 96 6.82 3.61 -10.79
N HIS A 97 7.39 4.57 -11.54
CA HIS A 97 6.90 5.93 -11.66
C HIS A 97 6.18 6.23 -12.99
N GLY A 98 6.22 5.28 -13.92
CA GLY A 98 5.53 5.35 -15.21
C GLY A 98 6.34 6.01 -16.31
#